data_AF-A0A351SML2-F1
#
_entry.id   AF-A0A351SML2-F1
#
_cell.length_a   1.000
_cell.length_b   1.000
_cell.length_c   1.000
_cell.angle_alpha   90.00
_cell.angle_beta   90.00
_cell.angle_gamma   90.00
#
_symmetry.space_group_name_H-M   'P 1'
#
loop_
_entity.id
_entity.type
_entity.pdbx_description
1 polymer ?
#
loop_
_entity_poly.entity_id
_entity_poly.type
_entity_poly.pdbx_seq_one_letter_code
_entity_poly.pdbx_strand_id
1 'polypeptide(L)'
;MNIDNNLNFMNNLMNNLKNVKVGAPWLVIGVILTTAVFSLAVWKTEAAITGSYLNEDLRVQRLGEVGGGLYVAKNQPAIGFVVEYGDVGIGTTSPGYLLHVNGTAAATAFVYASDEKLKKNVKTLDSSLDKILQLRGVSFDWIKDGEAGIGLIAQEVEQVFPVLVSEAGDTKSVHYANLVAPLIEAIKEQQAEIDSLEARIKKLEAIK
;
A
#
# COMPACT_ATOMS: atom_id res chain seq x y z
N MET A 1 -20.24 50.37 -26.66
CA MET A 1 -19.80 50.82 -25.32
C MET A 1 -18.28 50.94 -25.37
N ASN A 2 -17.72 52.13 -25.13
CA ASN A 2 -16.31 52.43 -25.41
C ASN A 2 -15.38 51.67 -24.44
N ILE A 3 -14.38 50.94 -24.96
CA ILE A 3 -13.45 50.10 -24.18
C ILE A 3 -12.74 50.92 -23.10
N ASP A 4 -12.45 52.19 -23.38
CA ASP A 4 -11.78 53.11 -22.45
C ASP A 4 -12.63 53.45 -21.22
N ASN A 5 -13.96 53.48 -21.36
CA ASN A 5 -14.87 53.72 -20.24
C ASN A 5 -14.92 52.51 -19.29
N ASN A 6 -14.82 51.30 -19.85
CA ASN A 6 -14.78 50.07 -19.05
C ASN A 6 -13.45 49.91 -18.30
N LEU A 7 -12.33 50.30 -18.92
CA LEU A 7 -11.01 50.24 -18.29
C LEU A 7 -10.90 51.23 -17.11
N ASN A 8 -11.41 52.45 -17.28
CA ASN A 8 -11.47 53.45 -16.21
C ASN A 8 -12.41 53.05 -15.07
N PHE A 9 -13.56 52.46 -15.39
CA PHE A 9 -14.47 51.90 -14.39
C PHE A 9 -13.81 50.78 -13.60
N MET A 10 -13.11 49.87 -14.27
CA MET A 10 -12.38 48.78 -13.62
C MET A 10 -11.24 49.27 -12.71
N ASN A 11 -10.45 50.25 -13.15
CA ASN A 11 -9.38 50.83 -12.34
C ASN A 11 -9.91 51.48 -11.07
N ASN A 12 -11.04 52.19 -11.18
CA ASN A 12 -11.72 52.77 -10.03
C ASN A 12 -12.32 51.71 -9.09
N LEU A 13 -12.92 50.65 -9.63
CA LEU A 13 -13.45 49.54 -8.84
C LEU A 13 -12.32 48.83 -8.08
N MET A 14 -11.20 48.53 -8.74
CA MET A 14 -10.03 47.90 -8.13
C MET A 14 -9.40 48.77 -7.03
N ASN A 15 -9.35 50.08 -7.23
CA ASN A 15 -8.85 51.01 -6.20
C ASN A 15 -9.78 51.09 -4.98
N ASN A 16 -11.09 51.06 -5.19
CA ASN A 16 -12.06 51.07 -4.08
C ASN A 16 -12.08 49.73 -3.32
N LEU A 17 -11.89 48.60 -4.00
CA LEU A 17 -11.85 47.27 -3.38
C LEU A 17 -10.62 47.06 -2.47
N LYS A 18 -9.47 47.70 -2.78
CA LYS A 18 -8.29 47.69 -1.88
C LYS A 18 -8.57 48.27 -0.49
N ASN A 19 -9.60 49.11 -0.36
CA ASN A 19 -9.95 49.77 0.90
C ASN A 19 -11.04 49.03 1.70
N VAL A 20 -11.58 47.92 1.18
CA VAL A 20 -12.58 47.11 1.88
C VAL A 20 -11.87 46.21 2.89
N LYS A 21 -11.96 46.55 4.17
CA LYS A 21 -11.43 45.73 5.27
C LYS A 21 -12.38 44.57 5.54
N VAL A 22 -11.99 43.35 5.18
CA VAL A 22 -12.65 42.15 5.68
C VAL A 22 -12.14 41.89 7.10
N GLY A 23 -13.03 41.78 8.08
CA GLY A 23 -12.68 41.67 9.50
C GLY A 23 -11.91 40.40 9.90
N ALA A 24 -11.57 39.54 8.94
CA ALA A 24 -10.81 38.32 9.11
C ALA A 24 -9.60 38.32 8.14
N PRO A 25 -8.35 38.15 8.64
CA PRO A 25 -7.14 38.22 7.83
C PRO A 25 -7.00 37.09 6.79
N TRP A 26 -7.87 36.08 6.83
CA TRP A 26 -7.91 34.96 5.90
C TRP A 26 -9.00 35.11 4.82
N LEU A 27 -9.65 36.26 4.69
CA LEU A 27 -10.64 36.47 3.62
C LEU A 27 -10.04 37.39 2.55
N VAL A 28 -10.08 36.94 1.30
CA VAL A 28 -9.65 37.72 0.13
C VAL A 28 -10.88 38.07 -0.71
N ILE A 29 -10.93 39.32 -1.16
CA ILE A 29 -11.93 39.82 -2.10
C ILE A 29 -11.27 39.93 -3.47
N GLY A 30 -11.90 39.36 -4.49
CA GLY A 30 -11.48 39.59 -5.87
C GLY A 30 -12.63 39.60 -6.87
N VAL A 31 -12.31 40.10 -8.05
CA VAL A 31 -13.23 40.26 -9.17
C VAL A 31 -13.00 39.15 -10.16
N ILE A 32 -14.05 38.42 -10.53
CA ILE A 32 -13.99 37.41 -11.59
C ILE A 32 -14.49 38.07 -12.89
N LEU A 33 -13.66 38.00 -13.93
CA LEU A 33 -13.99 38.47 -15.27
C LEU A 33 -14.37 37.29 -16.15
N THR A 34 -15.60 37.33 -16.66
CA THR A 34 -16.00 36.53 -17.82
C THR A 34 -16.42 37.47 -18.94
N THR A 35 -16.55 36.95 -20.16
CA THR A 35 -16.94 37.75 -21.33
C THR A 35 -18.34 38.35 -21.24
N ALA A 36 -19.17 37.92 -20.27
CA ALA A 36 -20.57 38.32 -20.16
C ALA A 36 -20.99 38.89 -18.79
N VAL A 37 -20.21 38.71 -17.72
CA VAL A 37 -20.64 39.12 -16.36
C VAL A 37 -19.44 39.52 -15.48
N PHE A 38 -19.67 40.52 -14.63
CA PHE A 38 -18.78 40.92 -13.53
C PHE A 38 -19.35 40.42 -12.20
N SER A 39 -18.62 39.55 -11.50
CA SER A 39 -19.03 39.00 -10.21
C SER A 39 -18.00 39.31 -9.12
N LEU A 40 -18.47 39.76 -7.96
CA LEU A 40 -17.65 39.94 -6.75
C LEU A 40 -17.74 38.65 -5.92
N ALA A 41 -16.59 38.04 -5.60
CA ALA A 41 -16.52 36.86 -4.77
C ALA A 41 -15.65 37.11 -3.53
N VAL A 42 -16.09 36.55 -2.40
CA VAL A 42 -15.29 36.45 -1.16
C VAL A 42 -14.92 34.98 -1.01
N TRP A 43 -13.63 34.68 -0.89
CA TRP A 43 -13.17 33.32 -0.61
C TRP A 43 -12.24 33.29 0.61
N LYS A 44 -12.25 32.16 1.29
CA LYS A 44 -11.35 31.87 2.40
C LYS A 44 -9.98 31.52 1.82
N THR A 45 -8.94 32.22 2.26
CA THR A 45 -7.55 31.78 2.18
C THR A 45 -7.41 30.69 3.24
N GLU A 46 -7.88 29.49 2.93
CA GLU A 46 -7.57 28.34 3.78
C GLU A 46 -6.05 28.18 3.76
N ALA A 47 -5.47 28.20 4.96
CA ALA A 47 -4.06 28.07 5.29
C ALA A 47 -3.19 27.72 4.08
N ALA A 48 -2.49 28.73 3.55
CA ALA A 48 -1.34 28.48 2.71
C ALA A 48 -0.44 27.52 3.48
N ILE A 49 -0.41 26.29 2.99
CA ILE A 49 0.50 25.24 3.38
C ILE A 49 1.88 25.89 3.51
N THR A 50 2.40 25.93 4.74
CA THR A 50 3.79 26.26 5.03
C THR A 50 4.64 25.06 4.60
N GLY A 51 4.68 24.81 3.30
CA GLY A 51 5.46 23.76 2.66
C GLY A 51 6.39 24.46 1.69
N SER A 52 7.63 24.66 2.12
CA SER A 52 8.70 25.22 1.32
C SER A 52 8.77 24.53 -0.05
N TYR A 53 8.57 25.30 -1.12
CA TYR A 53 8.91 24.88 -2.47
C TYR A 53 10.44 24.84 -2.58
N LEU A 54 11.05 23.69 -2.34
CA LEU A 54 12.40 23.43 -2.81
C LEU A 54 12.25 22.77 -4.18
N ASN A 55 12.03 23.59 -5.21
CA ASN A 55 11.99 23.26 -6.64
C ASN A 55 11.00 22.13 -7.07
N GLU A 56 10.97 21.82 -8.38
CA GLU A 56 10.01 20.90 -8.99
C GLU A 56 10.18 19.43 -8.55
N ASP A 57 11.24 19.13 -7.78
CA ASP A 57 11.65 17.76 -7.48
C ASP A 57 11.28 17.29 -6.06
N LEU A 58 11.01 18.19 -5.09
CA LEU A 58 10.66 17.80 -3.72
C LEU A 58 9.49 18.60 -3.13
N ARG A 59 8.36 17.92 -2.91
CA ARG A 59 7.21 18.46 -2.18
C ARG A 59 7.19 17.87 -0.77
N VAL A 60 7.07 18.70 0.26
CA VAL A 60 6.80 18.28 1.64
C VAL A 60 5.51 19.00 2.06
N GLN A 61 4.40 18.28 2.02
CA GLN A 61 3.08 18.83 2.28
C GLN A 61 2.52 18.27 3.58
N ARG A 62 2.13 19.15 4.51
CA ARG A 62 1.22 18.80 5.61
C ARG A 62 -0.21 19.01 5.10
N LEU A 63 -1.03 17.97 5.04
CA LEU A 63 -2.46 18.06 4.71
C LEU A 63 -3.28 18.20 6.01
N GLY A 64 -3.97 19.34 6.17
CA GLY A 64 -5.11 19.51 7.09
C GLY A 64 -4.91 19.40 8.61
N GLU A 65 -5.97 19.70 9.37
CA GLU A 65 -6.04 19.63 10.85
C GLU A 65 -6.20 18.20 11.39
N VAL A 66 -6.38 17.19 10.54
CA VAL A 66 -6.44 15.77 10.92
C VAL A 66 -5.49 14.99 10.01
N GLY A 67 -4.34 14.57 10.57
CA GLY A 67 -3.43 13.62 9.95
C GLY A 67 -2.45 14.17 8.93
N GLY A 68 -1.31 14.69 9.41
CA GLY A 68 -0.19 15.03 8.54
C GLY A 68 0.65 13.80 8.18
N GLY A 69 0.88 13.58 6.89
CA GLY A 69 1.85 12.61 6.34
C GLY A 69 2.95 13.29 5.52
N LEU A 70 4.07 12.59 5.29
CA LEU A 70 5.14 13.04 4.37
C LEU A 70 4.90 12.40 3.00
N TYR A 71 4.70 13.20 1.97
CA TYR A 71 4.47 12.73 0.59
C TYR A 71 5.59 13.23 -0.32
N VAL A 72 6.45 12.33 -0.78
CA VAL A 72 7.49 12.62 -1.78
C VAL A 72 7.08 11.94 -3.08
N ALA A 73 6.43 12.67 -3.98
CA ALA A 73 5.94 12.13 -5.26
C ALA A 73 6.20 13.11 -6.41
N LYS A 74 6.60 12.58 -7.57
CA LYS A 74 6.57 13.29 -8.85
C LYS A 74 5.13 13.21 -9.42
N ASN A 75 4.69 14.26 -10.12
CA ASN A 75 3.37 14.42 -10.75
C ASN A 75 2.70 13.11 -11.23
N GLN A 76 1.37 13.03 -11.08
CA GLN A 76 0.49 11.90 -11.43
C GLN A 76 0.76 11.30 -12.83
N PRO A 77 0.69 9.96 -13.02
CA PRO A 77 0.42 8.90 -12.05
C PRO A 77 1.71 8.09 -11.72
N ALA A 78 2.02 7.90 -10.41
CA ALA A 78 3.14 7.13 -9.85
C ALA A 78 4.55 7.74 -10.04
N ILE A 79 5.44 7.83 -9.04
CA ILE A 79 5.83 6.92 -7.96
C ILE A 79 6.10 7.78 -6.71
N GLY A 80 5.41 7.50 -5.60
CA GLY A 80 5.57 8.25 -4.34
C GLY A 80 6.19 7.40 -3.23
N PHE A 81 7.02 8.04 -2.40
CA PHE A 81 7.27 7.63 -1.02
C PHE A 81 6.26 8.35 -0.13
N VAL A 82 5.48 7.61 0.64
CA VAL A 82 4.45 8.15 1.53
C VAL A 82 4.69 7.66 2.95
N VAL A 83 4.63 8.57 3.91
CA VAL A 83 4.52 8.23 5.33
C VAL A 83 3.21 8.80 5.84
N GLU A 84 2.26 7.94 6.17
CA GLU A 84 0.92 8.34 6.59
C GLU A 84 0.49 7.52 7.80
N TYR A 85 0.20 8.19 8.93
CA TYR A 85 -0.17 7.56 10.21
C TYR A 85 0.76 6.44 10.72
N GLY A 86 2.02 6.43 10.30
CA GLY A 86 3.01 5.40 10.67
C GLY A 86 3.26 4.34 9.59
N ASP A 87 2.42 4.28 8.56
CA ASP A 87 2.60 3.42 7.41
C ASP A 87 3.56 4.06 6.41
N VAL A 88 4.44 3.25 5.83
CA VAL A 88 5.41 3.65 4.81
C VAL A 88 5.06 2.98 3.49
N GLY A 89 4.63 3.77 2.51
CA GLY A 89 4.39 3.35 1.13
C GLY A 89 5.56 3.68 0.22
N ILE A 90 6.00 2.73 -0.60
CA ILE A 90 6.99 2.92 -1.67
C ILE A 90 6.36 2.47 -2.98
N GLY A 91 6.18 3.39 -3.94
CA GLY A 91 5.48 3.10 -5.20
C GLY A 91 3.96 3.03 -5.06
N THR A 92 3.42 3.42 -3.90
CA THR A 92 1.99 3.53 -3.63
C THR A 92 1.72 4.74 -2.74
N THR A 93 0.57 5.38 -2.93
CA THR A 93 0.08 6.46 -2.07
C THR A 93 -0.99 6.00 -1.08
N SER A 94 -1.35 4.71 -1.11
CA SER A 94 -2.31 4.09 -0.20
C SER A 94 -1.69 2.80 0.33
N PRO A 95 -0.75 2.88 1.29
CA PRO A 95 -0.16 1.68 1.89
C PRO A 95 -1.26 0.84 2.57
N GLY A 96 -1.18 -0.49 2.43
CA GLY A 96 -2.08 -1.44 3.07
C GLY A 96 -1.41 -2.22 4.21
N TYR A 97 -0.13 -1.90 4.47
CA TYR A 97 0.74 -2.49 5.46
C TYR A 97 1.62 -1.39 6.05
N LEU A 98 2.15 -1.59 7.27
CA LEU A 98 3.11 -0.68 7.89
C LEU A 98 4.30 -0.35 6.96
N LEU A 99 4.72 -1.33 6.15
CA LEU A 99 5.64 -1.11 5.03
C LEU A 99 5.05 -1.78 3.78
N HIS A 100 4.62 -0.98 2.81
CA HIS A 100 4.06 -1.45 1.55
C HIS A 100 4.95 -1.00 0.38
N VAL A 101 5.64 -1.96 -0.24
CA VAL A 101 6.38 -1.74 -1.49
C VAL A 101 5.54 -2.25 -2.66
N ASN A 102 5.03 -1.35 -3.49
CA ASN A 102 4.36 -1.70 -4.74
C ASN A 102 5.40 -1.92 -5.84
N GLY A 103 6.01 -3.11 -5.83
CA GLY A 103 7.10 -3.50 -6.72
C GLY A 103 8.05 -4.46 -6.03
N THR A 104 9.32 -4.44 -6.44
CA THR A 104 10.35 -5.33 -5.90
C THR A 104 11.04 -4.70 -4.70
N ALA A 105 11.11 -5.43 -3.58
CA ALA A 105 11.95 -5.10 -2.43
C ALA A 105 13.16 -6.04 -2.39
N ALA A 106 14.37 -5.48 -2.43
CA ALA A 106 15.61 -6.23 -2.27
C ALA A 106 16.18 -6.03 -0.86
N ALA A 107 16.53 -7.11 -0.18
CA ALA A 107 17.16 -7.10 1.13
C ALA A 107 18.21 -8.21 1.21
N THR A 108 19.30 -7.98 1.95
CA THR A 108 20.29 -9.03 2.22
C THR A 108 19.70 -10.18 3.03
N ALA A 109 18.79 -9.86 3.96
CA ALA A 109 18.05 -10.84 4.75
C ALA A 109 16.74 -10.23 5.28
N PHE A 110 15.70 -11.06 5.33
CA PHE A 110 14.52 -10.81 6.17
C PHE A 110 14.66 -11.64 7.44
N VAL A 111 14.69 -10.98 8.60
CA VAL A 111 14.82 -11.64 9.90
C VAL A 111 13.47 -11.58 10.61
N TYR A 112 12.89 -12.75 10.87
CA TYR A 112 11.60 -12.88 11.54
C TYR A 112 11.80 -13.19 13.03
N ALA A 113 11.20 -12.38 13.91
CA ALA A 113 11.22 -12.66 15.35
C ALA A 113 10.50 -13.99 15.65
N SER A 114 11.18 -14.93 16.31
CA SER A 114 10.67 -16.29 16.52
C SER A 114 11.03 -16.88 17.90
N ASP A 115 11.45 -16.03 18.85
CA ASP A 115 11.81 -16.41 20.22
C ASP A 115 10.61 -17.04 20.95
N GLU A 116 10.85 -18.12 21.72
CA GLU A 116 9.83 -18.84 22.48
C GLU A 116 9.04 -17.91 23.41
N LYS A 117 9.71 -16.92 24.03
CA LYS A 117 9.05 -15.97 24.96
C LYS A 117 8.02 -15.06 24.29
N LEU A 118 8.07 -14.96 22.97
CA LEU A 118 7.12 -14.17 22.17
C LEU A 118 5.91 -14.99 21.73
N LYS A 119 5.86 -16.29 22.05
CA LYS A 119 4.83 -17.23 21.62
C LYS A 119 4.06 -17.76 22.82
N LYS A 120 2.78 -18.06 22.60
CA LYS A 120 1.90 -18.73 23.57
C LYS A 120 1.16 -19.87 22.88
N ASN A 121 0.78 -20.90 23.64
CA ASN A 121 0.03 -22.05 23.14
C ASN A 121 0.74 -22.78 21.97
N VAL A 122 2.06 -22.97 22.08
CA VAL A 122 2.86 -23.66 21.06
C VAL A 122 2.42 -25.13 20.96
N LYS A 123 2.06 -25.56 19.75
CA LYS A 123 1.68 -26.94 19.41
C LYS A 123 2.36 -27.33 18.11
N THR A 124 2.74 -28.60 17.99
CA THR A 124 3.20 -29.19 16.72
C THR A 124 2.05 -29.15 15.71
N LEU A 125 2.38 -28.95 14.43
CA LEU A 125 1.39 -28.99 13.36
C LEU A 125 1.11 -30.45 13.00
N ASP A 126 -0.17 -30.83 13.00
CA ASP A 126 -0.63 -32.15 12.59
C ASP A 126 -1.25 -32.10 11.18
N SER A 127 -1.20 -33.24 10.48
CA SER A 127 -1.74 -33.43 9.12
C SER A 127 -1.16 -32.42 8.13
N SER A 128 0.13 -32.14 8.26
CA SER A 128 0.80 -31.13 7.46
C SER A 128 1.01 -31.61 6.03
N LEU A 129 1.31 -32.90 5.82
CA LEU A 129 1.43 -33.51 4.50
C LEU A 129 0.10 -33.43 3.75
N ASP A 130 -0.99 -33.88 4.37
CA ASP A 130 -2.34 -33.85 3.78
C ASP A 130 -2.76 -32.43 3.37
N LYS A 131 -2.42 -31.42 4.18
CA LYS A 131 -2.70 -30.02 3.87
C LYS A 131 -1.83 -29.50 2.74
N ILE A 132 -0.53 -29.78 2.75
CA ILE A 132 0.38 -29.36 1.67
C ILE A 132 -0.03 -30.00 0.34
N LEU A 133 -0.47 -31.26 0.34
CA LEU A 133 -0.93 -31.97 -0.86
C LEU A 133 -2.21 -31.37 -1.47
N GLN A 134 -2.98 -30.59 -0.72
CA GLN A 134 -4.14 -29.85 -1.25
C GLN A 134 -3.75 -28.58 -2.02
N LEU A 135 -2.52 -28.08 -1.82
CA LEU A 135 -2.04 -26.89 -2.49
C LEU A 135 -1.50 -27.21 -3.88
N ARG A 136 -1.79 -26.34 -4.83
CA ARG A 136 -1.31 -26.47 -6.21
C ARG A 136 -0.26 -25.40 -6.51
N GLY A 137 0.93 -25.84 -6.89
CA GLY A 137 1.91 -24.98 -7.54
C GLY A 137 1.44 -24.60 -8.95
N VAL A 138 1.47 -23.30 -9.27
CA VAL A 138 0.98 -22.77 -10.55
C VAL A 138 2.05 -21.93 -11.24
N SER A 139 2.07 -21.99 -12.57
CA SER A 139 2.68 -20.97 -13.42
C SER A 139 1.59 -20.03 -13.94
N PHE A 140 1.89 -18.76 -14.09
CA PHE A 140 0.94 -17.74 -14.55
C PHE A 140 1.68 -16.58 -15.21
N ASP A 141 0.95 -15.74 -15.93
CA ASP A 141 1.46 -14.46 -16.42
C ASP A 141 0.78 -13.32 -15.67
N TRP A 142 1.55 -12.31 -15.27
CA TRP A 142 1.00 -11.15 -14.58
C TRP A 142 0.11 -10.32 -15.50
N ILE A 143 -1.08 -9.94 -15.03
CA ILE A 143 -2.01 -9.10 -15.82
C ILE A 143 -1.39 -7.73 -16.15
N LYS A 144 -0.53 -7.20 -15.27
CA LYS A 144 0.04 -5.86 -15.38
C LYS A 144 0.98 -5.69 -16.58
N ASP A 145 1.85 -6.67 -16.81
CA ASP A 145 2.96 -6.57 -17.77
C ASP A 145 3.17 -7.84 -18.60
N GLY A 146 2.43 -8.93 -18.34
CA GLY A 146 2.57 -10.21 -19.04
C GLY A 146 3.80 -11.02 -18.60
N GLU A 147 4.50 -10.61 -17.55
CA GLU A 147 5.69 -11.32 -17.08
C GLU A 147 5.32 -12.67 -16.48
N ALA A 148 6.12 -13.69 -16.82
CA ALA A 148 5.91 -15.04 -16.32
C ALA A 148 6.25 -15.14 -14.82
N GLY A 149 5.40 -15.84 -14.08
CA GLY A 149 5.51 -16.08 -12.65
C GLY A 149 5.24 -17.54 -12.29
N ILE A 150 5.78 -17.95 -11.14
CA ILE A 150 5.49 -19.26 -10.51
C ILE A 150 5.16 -18.99 -9.05
N GLY A 151 4.14 -19.66 -8.53
CA GLY A 151 3.73 -19.49 -7.14
C GLY A 151 2.50 -20.31 -6.76
N LEU A 152 1.74 -19.77 -5.82
CA LEU A 152 0.49 -20.32 -5.30
C LEU A 152 -0.65 -19.32 -5.52
N ILE A 153 -1.88 -19.83 -5.60
CA ILE A 153 -3.09 -19.00 -5.59
C ILE A 153 -3.46 -18.72 -4.13
N ALA A 154 -3.51 -17.45 -3.75
CA ALA A 154 -3.76 -17.05 -2.36
C ALA A 154 -5.09 -17.59 -1.81
N GLN A 155 -6.13 -17.66 -2.65
CA GLN A 155 -7.45 -18.19 -2.29
C GLN A 155 -7.42 -19.70 -2.02
N GLU A 156 -6.59 -20.45 -2.74
CA GLU A 156 -6.39 -21.89 -2.48
C GLU A 156 -5.62 -22.08 -1.17
N VAL A 157 -4.60 -21.25 -0.91
CA VAL A 157 -3.85 -21.26 0.36
C VAL A 157 -4.76 -20.90 1.52
N GLU A 158 -5.65 -19.92 1.38
CA GLU A 158 -6.57 -19.48 2.43
C GLU A 158 -7.50 -20.60 2.92
N GLN A 159 -7.95 -21.49 2.03
CA GLN A 159 -8.81 -22.62 2.37
C GLN A 159 -8.12 -23.64 3.29
N VAL A 160 -6.79 -23.78 3.15
CA VAL A 160 -6.00 -24.80 3.87
C VAL A 160 -5.24 -24.20 5.06
N PHE A 161 -4.64 -23.02 4.86
CA PHE A 161 -3.82 -22.29 5.82
C PHE A 161 -4.25 -20.81 5.85
N PRO A 162 -5.43 -20.49 6.41
CA PRO A 162 -5.97 -19.12 6.41
C PRO A 162 -5.04 -18.10 7.07
N VAL A 163 -4.30 -18.51 8.11
CA VAL A 163 -3.33 -17.67 8.82
C VAL A 163 -2.10 -17.29 7.99
N LEU A 164 -1.91 -17.91 6.82
CA LEU A 164 -0.81 -17.63 5.90
C LEU A 164 -1.20 -16.67 4.77
N VAL A 165 -2.41 -16.10 4.82
CA VAL A 165 -2.90 -15.14 3.84
C VAL A 165 -3.20 -13.81 4.53
N SER A 166 -2.70 -12.72 3.96
CA SER A 166 -3.06 -11.36 4.32
C SER A 166 -3.91 -10.74 3.22
N GLU A 167 -4.73 -9.76 3.60
CA GLU A 167 -5.61 -9.04 2.68
C GLU A 167 -5.44 -7.53 2.88
N ALA A 168 -5.20 -6.83 1.77
CA ALA A 168 -5.08 -5.37 1.72
C ALA A 168 -5.97 -4.86 0.58
N GLY A 169 -7.09 -4.21 0.94
CA GLY A 169 -8.16 -3.94 -0.02
C GLY A 169 -8.69 -5.24 -0.63
N ASP A 170 -8.85 -5.28 -1.95
CA ASP A 170 -9.31 -6.49 -2.67
C ASP A 170 -8.18 -7.47 -3.03
N THR A 171 -6.96 -7.24 -2.53
CA THR A 171 -5.78 -8.04 -2.89
C THR A 171 -5.37 -8.95 -1.73
N LYS A 172 -5.37 -10.27 -1.99
CA LYS A 172 -4.83 -11.30 -1.08
C LYS A 172 -3.37 -11.60 -1.40
N SER A 173 -2.57 -11.79 -0.36
CA SER A 173 -1.12 -12.04 -0.43
C SER A 173 -0.72 -13.21 0.46
N VAL A 174 0.25 -14.03 0.03
CA VAL A 174 0.70 -15.22 0.76
C VAL A 174 1.98 -14.95 1.55
N HIS A 175 2.01 -15.37 2.82
CA HIS A 175 3.21 -15.41 3.65
C HIS A 175 4.10 -16.61 3.29
N TYR A 176 4.75 -16.56 2.13
CA TYR A 176 5.55 -17.69 1.60
C TYR A 176 6.59 -18.22 2.60
N ALA A 177 7.30 -17.34 3.32
CA ALA A 177 8.30 -17.75 4.30
C ALA A 177 7.72 -18.63 5.43
N ASN A 178 6.45 -18.45 5.76
CA ASN A 178 5.79 -19.17 6.85
C ASN A 178 5.31 -20.57 6.43
N LEU A 179 5.28 -20.89 5.13
CA LEU A 179 5.03 -22.25 4.64
C LEU A 179 6.15 -23.24 5.02
N VAL A 180 7.32 -22.75 5.43
CA VAL A 180 8.43 -23.62 5.86
C VAL A 180 8.03 -24.51 7.04
N ALA A 181 7.25 -24.01 8.00
CA ALA A 181 6.83 -24.80 9.16
C ALA A 181 5.94 -26.02 8.78
N PRO A 182 4.83 -25.87 8.03
CA PRO A 182 4.07 -27.03 7.58
C PRO A 182 4.86 -27.92 6.61
N LEU A 183 5.77 -27.37 5.79
CA LEU A 183 6.64 -28.21 4.95
C LEU A 183 7.59 -29.09 5.78
N ILE A 184 8.14 -28.60 6.89
CA ILE A 184 8.98 -29.40 7.80
C ILE A 184 8.20 -30.58 8.37
N GLU A 185 6.99 -30.34 8.89
CA GLU A 185 6.16 -31.42 9.45
C GLU A 185 5.65 -32.37 8.36
N ALA A 186 5.32 -31.87 7.16
CA ALA A 186 4.97 -32.71 6.02
C ALA A 186 6.11 -33.67 5.62
N ILE A 187 7.37 -33.20 5.63
CA ILE A 187 8.54 -34.04 5.35
C ILE A 187 8.73 -35.10 6.45
N LYS A 188 8.51 -34.75 7.72
CA LYS A 188 8.59 -35.72 8.83
C LYS A 188 7.49 -36.78 8.74
N GLU A 189 6.27 -36.38 8.43
CA GLU A 189 5.15 -37.29 8.19
C GLU A 189 5.47 -38.23 7.01
N GLN A 190 5.96 -37.69 5.91
CA GLN A 190 6.38 -38.47 4.74
C GLN A 190 7.54 -39.45 5.08
N GLN A 191 8.52 -39.04 5.87
CA GLN A 191 9.62 -39.91 6.30
C GLN A 191 9.11 -41.08 7.15
N ALA A 192 8.15 -40.83 8.05
CA ALA A 192 7.56 -41.90 8.84
C ALA A 192 6.80 -42.93 7.99
N GLU A 193 6.15 -42.50 6.91
CA GLU A 193 5.52 -43.41 5.95
C GLU A 193 6.57 -44.26 5.20
N ILE A 194 7.68 -43.65 4.77
CA ILE A 194 8.78 -44.34 4.10
C ILE A 194 9.35 -45.42 5.01
N ASP A 195 9.69 -45.08 6.25
CA ASP A 195 10.26 -46.04 7.22
C ASP A 195 9.30 -47.23 7.47
N SER A 196 8.00 -46.95 7.52
CA SER A 196 6.96 -47.98 7.67
C SER A 196 6.89 -48.89 6.44
N LEU A 197 6.96 -48.33 5.24
CA LEU A 197 6.97 -49.09 3.99
C LEU A 197 8.22 -49.97 3.88
N GLU A 198 9.40 -49.44 4.19
CA GLU A 198 10.66 -50.20 4.20
C GLU A 198 10.63 -51.38 5.18
N ALA A 199 10.11 -51.15 6.39
CA ALA A 199 9.97 -52.21 7.39
C ALA A 199 9.03 -53.32 6.91
N ARG A 200 7.97 -52.97 6.17
CA ARG A 200 7.05 -53.95 5.56
C ARG A 200 7.74 -54.71 4.43
N ILE A 201 8.46 -54.03 3.55
CA ILE A 201 9.21 -54.66 2.44
C ILE A 201 10.20 -55.68 3.00
N LYS A 202 11.00 -55.31 4.01
CA LYS A 202 11.97 -56.20 4.64
C LYS A 202 11.33 -57.46 5.23
N LYS A 203 10.15 -57.33 5.87
CA LYS A 203 9.39 -58.49 6.38
C LYS A 203 8.91 -59.39 5.27
N LEU A 204 8.45 -58.83 4.16
CA LEU A 204 7.96 -59.59 3.00
C LEU A 204 9.10 -60.30 2.26
N GLU A 205 10.27 -59.67 2.16
CA GLU A 205 11.47 -60.26 1.56
C GLU A 205 12.02 -61.41 2.40
N ALA A 206 11.90 -61.35 3.73
CA ALA A 206 12.34 -62.43 4.62
C ALA A 206 11.47 -63.71 4.55
N ILE A 207 10.32 -63.67 3.86
CA ILE A 207 9.41 -64.82 3.69
C ILE A 207 9.70 -65.57 2.37
N LYS A 208 10.45 -64.96 1.44
CA LYS A 208 10.85 -65.57 0.17
C LYS A 208 12.15 -66.34 0.30
#